data_AF-A0A963Q0W0-F1
#
_entry.id   AF-A0A963Q0W0-F1
#
_cell.length_a   1.000
_cell.length_b   1.000
_cell.length_c   1.000
_cell.angle_alpha   90.00
_cell.angle_beta   90.00
_cell.angle_gamma   90.00
#
_symmetry.space_group_name_H-M   'P 1'
#
loop_
_entity.id
_entity.type
_entity.pdbx_description
1 polymer ?
#
loop_
_entity_poly.entity_id
_entity_poly.type
_entity_poly.pdbx_seq_one_letter_code
_entity_poly.pdbx_strand_id
1 'polypeptide(L)' 'SGFDVLHWLEEPERVQSLALLPLRAAPQEAAFGLLVLASPDSQRYQAGMATDFLERIGELAAAALSRVRD' A
#
# COMPACT_ATOMS: atom_id res chain seq x y z
N SER A 1 -15.37 -4.02 9.64
CA SER A 1 -14.24 -4.79 10.20
C SER A 1 -13.24 -4.99 9.09
N GLY A 2 -11.98 -4.61 9.33
CA GLY A 2 -10.98 -4.24 8.32
C GLY A 2 -10.80 -5.24 7.18
N PHE A 3 -10.62 -4.69 5.98
CA PHE A 3 -10.40 -5.37 4.71
C PHE A 3 -9.46 -6.57 4.84
N ASP A 4 -9.92 -7.76 4.45
CA ASP A 4 -9.09 -8.96 4.33
C ASP A 4 -8.27 -8.90 3.03
N VAL A 5 -7.41 -7.90 2.87
CA VAL A 5 -6.59 -7.70 1.65
C VAL A 5 -5.73 -8.90 1.25
N LEU A 6 -5.57 -9.89 2.13
CA LEU A 6 -4.81 -11.10 1.86
C LEU A 6 -5.46 -11.92 0.73
N HIS A 7 -6.79 -11.92 0.59
CA HIS A 7 -7.46 -12.65 -0.51
C HIS A 7 -7.21 -12.06 -1.91
N TRP A 8 -6.63 -10.85 -2.01
CA TRP A 8 -6.21 -10.27 -3.29
C TRP A 8 -4.86 -10.82 -3.78
N LEU A 9 -4.12 -11.49 -2.89
CA LEU A 9 -2.78 -12.01 -3.16
C LEU A 9 -2.87 -13.46 -3.62
N GLU A 10 -1.99 -13.84 -4.55
CA GLU A 10 -1.95 -15.20 -5.11
C GLU A 10 -1.53 -16.26 -4.06
N GLU A 11 -0.62 -15.89 -3.15
CA GLU A 11 -0.04 -16.78 -2.12
C GLU A 11 -0.13 -16.14 -0.72
N PRO A 12 -1.34 -15.97 -0.15
CA PRO A 12 -1.55 -15.27 1.12
C PRO A 12 -0.82 -15.90 2.31
N GLU A 13 -0.67 -17.22 2.32
CA GLU A 13 0.01 -17.99 3.36
C GLU A 13 1.52 -17.73 3.44
N ARG A 14 2.12 -17.22 2.34
CA ARG A 14 3.54 -16.89 2.30
C ARG A 14 3.84 -15.49 2.83
N VAL A 15 2.82 -14.67 3.08
CA VAL A 15 2.99 -13.28 3.50
C VAL A 15 3.47 -13.22 4.94
N GLN A 16 4.66 -12.65 5.15
CA GLN A 16 5.23 -12.41 6.48
C GLN A 16 5.37 -10.92 6.83
N SER A 17 5.26 -10.05 5.83
CA SER A 17 5.11 -8.61 6.05
C SER A 17 4.21 -7.99 4.98
N LEU A 18 3.49 -6.92 5.38
CA LEU A 18 2.45 -6.27 4.58
C LEU A 18 2.52 -4.75 4.78
N ALA A 19 2.50 -3.98 3.70
CA ALA A 19 2.31 -2.54 3.72
C ALA A 19 1.02 -2.16 2.98
N LEU A 20 0.20 -1.33 3.62
CA LEU A 20 -1.08 -0.86 3.11
C LEU A 20 -1.04 0.66 2.99
N LEU A 21 -1.03 1.15 1.75
CA LEU A 21 -0.85 2.56 1.43
C LEU A 21 -2.10 3.11 0.75
N PRO A 22 -2.93 3.89 1.46
CA PRO A 22 -4.09 4.54 0.85
C PRO A 22 -3.68 5.55 -0.22
N LEU A 23 -4.25 5.41 -1.42
CA LEU A 23 -4.01 6.31 -2.55
C LEU A 23 -5.00 7.48 -2.50
N ARG A 24 -4.49 8.71 -2.42
CA ARG A 24 -5.28 9.95 -2.36
C ARG A 24 -4.79 10.95 -3.40
N ALA A 25 -5.69 11.75 -3.99
CA ALA A 25 -5.27 12.79 -4.92
C ALA A 25 -4.60 13.97 -4.21
N ALA A 26 -4.97 14.22 -2.94
CA ALA A 26 -4.27 15.12 -2.02
C ALA A 26 -4.33 14.58 -0.57
N PRO A 27 -3.44 14.99 0.35
CA PRO A 27 -3.31 14.37 1.68
C PRO A 27 -4.61 14.33 2.52
N GLN A 28 -5.47 15.35 2.39
CA GLN A 28 -6.73 15.46 3.13
C GLN A 28 -7.95 14.92 2.36
N GLU A 29 -7.77 14.41 1.13
CA GLU A 29 -8.88 13.85 0.35
C GLU A 29 -9.19 12.41 0.74
N ALA A 30 -10.40 11.97 0.39
CA ALA A 30 -10.76 10.56 0.52
C ALA A 30 -9.79 9.68 -0.28
N ALA A 31 -9.44 8.53 0.27
CA ALA A 31 -8.69 7.53 -0.48
C ALA A 31 -9.58 7.00 -1.61
N PHE A 32 -9.05 7.02 -2.83
CA PHE A 32 -9.72 6.50 -4.00
C PHE A 32 -9.30 5.07 -4.33
N GLY A 33 -8.24 4.58 -3.68
CA GLY A 33 -7.69 3.25 -3.88
C GLY A 33 -6.73 2.87 -2.76
N LEU A 34 -6.22 1.64 -2.85
CA LEU A 34 -5.28 1.08 -1.89
C LEU A 34 -4.14 0.40 -2.66
N LEU A 35 -2.91 0.78 -2.36
CA LEU A 35 -1.72 0.04 -2.78
C LEU A 35 -1.39 -0.99 -1.69
N VAL A 36 -1.34 -2.26 -2.08
CA VAL A 36 -1.02 -3.40 -1.21
C VAL A 36 0.32 -3.98 -1.65
N LEU A 37 1.28 -4.04 -0.72
CA LEU A 37 2.59 -4.65 -0.93
C LEU A 37 2.79 -5.76 0.09
N ALA A 38 3.13 -6.96 -0.37
CA ALA A 38 3.30 -8.15 0.46
C ALA A 38 4.65 -8.83 0.18
N SER A 39 5.23 -9.43 1.21
CA SER A 39 6.55 -10.06 1.11
C SER A 39 6.65 -11.29 2.01
N PRO A 40 7.36 -12.35 1.58
CA PRO A 40 7.66 -13.50 2.44
C PRO A 40 8.79 -13.23 3.44
N ASP A 41 9.50 -12.10 3.32
CA ASP A 41 10.45 -11.63 4.32
C ASP A 41 9.73 -10.78 5.37
N SER A 42 9.74 -11.23 6.64
CA SER A 42 9.11 -10.54 7.77
C SER A 42 9.67 -9.14 8.05
N GLN A 43 10.91 -8.86 7.65
CA GLN A 43 11.60 -7.59 7.93
C GLN A 43 11.41 -6.55 6.82
N ARG A 44 10.83 -6.93 5.68
CA ARG A 44 10.77 -6.09 4.46
C ARG A 44 9.98 -4.79 4.64
N TYR A 45 8.88 -4.82 5.39
CA TYR A 45 7.93 -3.70 5.53
C TYR A 45 7.66 -3.28 6.99
N GLN A 46 8.67 -3.35 7.87
CA GLN A 46 8.50 -3.02 9.29
C GLN A 46 8.53 -1.52 9.60
N ALA A 47 7.71 -1.12 10.56
CA ALA A 47 7.70 0.24 11.10
C ALA A 47 8.88 0.43 12.05
N GLY A 48 9.83 1.30 11.67
CA GLY A 48 11.01 1.55 12.49
C GLY A 48 11.88 2.70 12.01
N MET A 49 12.06 2.87 10.67
CA MET A 49 12.78 4.02 10.08
C MET A 49 12.68 4.14 8.55
N ALA A 50 12.00 3.21 7.84
CA ALA A 50 12.03 3.09 6.38
C ALA A 50 10.65 3.21 5.70
N THR A 51 9.61 3.68 6.41
CA THR A 51 8.30 3.90 5.77
C THR A 51 8.29 5.12 4.87
N ASP A 52 9.19 6.10 5.05
CA ASP A 52 9.32 7.27 4.16
C ASP A 52 9.44 6.86 2.68
N PHE A 53 10.17 5.77 2.41
CA PHE A 53 10.28 5.22 1.07
C PHE A 53 8.95 4.64 0.56
N LEU A 54 8.25 3.89 1.40
CA LEU A 54 6.94 3.34 1.08
C LEU A 54 5.91 4.46 0.90
N GLU A 55 5.91 5.47 1.76
CA GLU A 55 5.08 6.66 1.69
C GLU A 55 5.32 7.39 0.37
N ARG A 56 6.59 7.60 -0.01
CA ARG A 56 6.94 8.18 -1.31
C ARG A 56 6.47 7.34 -2.49
N ILE A 57 6.56 6.01 -2.41
CA ILE A 57 5.97 5.12 -3.44
C ILE A 57 4.46 5.34 -3.50
N GLY A 58 3.77 5.39 -2.36
CA GLY A 58 2.33 5.63 -2.27
C GLY A 58 1.92 6.97 -2.89
N GLU A 59 2.64 8.05 -2.57
CA GLU A 59 2.43 9.39 -3.13
C GLU A 59 2.60 9.41 -4.66
N LEU A 60 3.69 8.82 -5.17
CA LEU A 60 3.97 8.76 -6.60
C LEU A 60 2.91 7.93 -7.35
N ALA A 61 2.55 6.78 -6.80
CA ALA A 61 1.49 5.94 -7.36
C ALA A 61 0.15 6.68 -7.39
N ALA A 62 -0.20 7.36 -6.30
CA ALA A 62 -1.44 8.12 -6.21
C ALA A 62 -1.48 9.29 -7.21
N ALA A 63 -0.39 10.03 -7.36
CA ALA A 63 -0.27 11.13 -8.31
C ALA A 63 -0.24 10.67 -9.78
N ALA A 64 0.28 9.47 -10.06
CA ALA A 64 0.22 8.89 -11.40
C ALA A 64 -1.20 8.44 -11.75
N LEU A 65 -1.85 7.71 -10.84
CA LEU A 65 -3.18 7.15 -11.05
C LEU A 65 -4.30 8.19 -11.02
N SER A 66 -4.13 9.29 -10.26
CA SER A 66 -5.13 10.37 -10.20
C SER A 66 -5.41 11.03 -11.56
N ARG A 67 -4.46 10.96 -12.50
CA ARG A 67 -4.57 11.57 -13.84
C ARG A 67 -5.32 10.72 -14.87
N VAL A 68 -5.48 9.42 -14.62
CA VAL A 68 -6.15 8.48 -15.53
C VAL A 68 -7.48 7.97 -14.95
N ARG A 69 -7.92 8.60 -13.87
CA ARG A 69 -9.18 8.32 -13.21
C ARG A 69 -10.24 9.21 -13.84
N ASP A 70 -11.03 8.62 -14.72
CA ASP A 70 -12.23 9.26 -15.29
C ASP A 70 -13.24 9.64 -14.20
#